data_AF-A0A7X8TN33-F1
#
_entry.id   AF-A0A7X8TN33-F1
#
_cell.length_a   1.000
_cell.length_b   1.000
_cell.length_c   1.000
_cell.angle_alpha   90.00
_cell.angle_beta   90.00
_cell.angle_gamma   90.00
#
_symmetry.space_group_name_H-M   'P 1'
#
loop_
_entity.id
_entity.type
_entity.pdbx_description
1 polymer ?
#
loop_
_entity_poly.entity_id
_entity_poly.type
_entity_poly.pdbx_seq_one_letter_code
_entity_poly.pdbx_strand_id
1 'polypeptide(L)'
;MGISEIRQHIEAAAAALGARSGMTQDWIVGLTPAETPEATAETIRHLQEAEETLSRLKAEGLEGADAAEAHHEIGSAWQQAGNRDNARAHFQAAVQAEDFSVDAAKKLAELQRVDGEFDAALVTWEKVLTINPTYRRGLARLVSVGARGSMQWPRIWAAVRQLEPLKKGGSPYRNPALRKRLDALFAADHTEAATITAEQAEEIVTTLEEMANNGRHLKPTVLTLVLMRIQFAGHFRLGFRLRQLGMQRRIAEHLVKPVGEELTKLRNLIKALVYTGAPEVAVQLIEMQRWAKDDPRSTQRLQKMRADALILSGQLQAYYNYSAELRQQNPLPGEERMAELIGGKRVAVVGPADTGDRLGEIIDSYDVVVRPRYQPEFVAAHTATMGSRTDITYYSGFDMEQLLAEAEAAVTRGDLQMVNARPFTYAAYAERNHQWLRFYRHDYALCPAGGQLGIQRMAYDLLQFQPAEICIFNSDFYTGNQMFTTGWRPQDSFGPGSHINDIVAAHDIRFDLQFTQALQSAGVLTAQGRAADVLKHDTETYLAAVEKAGVLR
;
A
#
# COMPACT_ATOMS: atom_id res chain seq x y z
N MET A 1 -33.54 -2.93 -21.99
CA MET A 1 -33.25 -4.15 -21.20
C MET A 1 -34.57 -4.82 -20.91
N GLY A 2 -34.71 -6.12 -21.18
CA GLY A 2 -35.92 -6.86 -20.85
C GLY A 2 -35.95 -7.28 -19.38
N ILE A 3 -37.14 -7.55 -18.82
CA ILE A 3 -37.31 -8.08 -17.44
C ILE A 3 -36.46 -9.36 -17.22
N SER A 4 -36.28 -10.17 -18.27
CA SER A 4 -35.43 -11.37 -18.24
C SER A 4 -33.95 -11.07 -18.04
N GLU A 5 -33.43 -9.96 -18.55
CA GLU A 5 -32.00 -9.58 -18.41
C GLU A 5 -31.71 -9.05 -17.01
N ILE A 6 -32.61 -8.21 -16.47
CA ILE A 6 -32.52 -7.70 -15.09
C ILE A 6 -32.48 -8.87 -14.10
N ARG A 7 -33.37 -9.86 -14.30
CA ARG A 7 -33.41 -11.05 -13.45
C ARG A 7 -32.10 -11.84 -13.51
N GLN A 8 -31.53 -12.05 -14.70
CA GLN A 8 -30.24 -12.72 -14.85
C GLN A 8 -29.10 -11.95 -14.19
N HIS A 9 -29.09 -10.62 -14.29
CA HIS A 9 -28.12 -9.75 -13.62
C HIS A 9 -28.19 -9.90 -12.10
N ILE A 10 -29.40 -9.87 -11.52
CA ILE A 10 -29.61 -10.03 -10.08
C ILE A 10 -29.19 -11.44 -9.62
N GLU A 11 -29.56 -12.48 -10.37
CA GLU A 11 -29.19 -13.87 -10.06
C GLU A 11 -27.67 -14.05 -10.08
N ALA A 12 -26.98 -13.45 -11.05
CA ALA A 12 -25.52 -13.47 -11.14
C ALA A 12 -24.83 -12.69 -10.00
N ALA A 13 -25.34 -11.50 -9.65
CA ALA A 13 -24.82 -10.71 -8.53
C ALA A 13 -25.05 -11.42 -7.19
N ALA A 14 -26.23 -12.01 -6.99
CA ALA A 14 -26.58 -12.79 -5.80
C ALA A 14 -25.71 -14.05 -5.67
N ALA A 15 -25.47 -14.77 -6.78
CA ALA A 15 -24.55 -15.90 -6.80
C ALA A 15 -23.13 -15.47 -6.41
N ALA A 16 -22.62 -14.38 -6.99
CA ALA A 16 -21.29 -13.86 -6.68
C ALA A 16 -21.16 -13.36 -5.23
N LEU A 17 -22.18 -12.68 -4.71
CA LEU A 17 -22.22 -12.24 -3.31
C LEU A 17 -22.32 -13.43 -2.33
N GLY A 18 -23.09 -14.46 -2.68
CA GLY A 18 -23.19 -15.70 -1.91
C GLY A 18 -21.94 -16.59 -1.99
N ALA A 19 -21.20 -16.49 -3.11
CA ALA A 19 -19.96 -17.23 -3.34
C ALA A 19 -18.71 -16.56 -2.76
N ARG A 20 -18.79 -15.29 -2.34
CA ARG A 20 -17.76 -14.68 -1.51
C ARG A 20 -17.67 -15.47 -0.20
N SER A 21 -16.71 -16.39 -0.17
CA SER A 21 -16.11 -16.98 1.03
C SER A 21 -16.12 -15.91 2.11
N GLY A 22 -16.83 -16.13 3.22
CA GLY A 22 -17.39 -15.10 4.10
C GLY A 22 -16.39 -14.18 4.82
N MET A 23 -15.37 -13.66 4.14
CA MET A 23 -14.32 -12.76 4.56
C MET A 23 -14.34 -11.50 3.68
N THR A 24 -13.98 -10.37 4.27
CA THR A 24 -13.80 -9.06 3.65
C THR A 24 -12.43 -8.50 4.03
N GLN A 25 -11.95 -7.52 3.27
CA GLN A 25 -10.67 -6.87 3.53
C GLN A 25 -10.85 -5.62 4.40
N ASP A 26 -10.38 -5.67 5.64
CA ASP A 26 -10.19 -4.50 6.49
C ASP A 26 -8.75 -3.96 6.35
N TRP A 27 -8.60 -2.64 6.39
CA TRP A 27 -7.33 -1.94 6.15
C TRP A 27 -6.39 -1.90 7.37
N ILE A 28 -6.82 -2.44 8.51
CA ILE A 28 -6.02 -2.60 9.74
C ILE A 28 -5.91 -4.08 10.10
N VAL A 29 -7.05 -4.79 10.20
CA VAL A 29 -7.08 -6.18 10.66
C VAL A 29 -6.92 -7.21 9.54
N GLY A 30 -7.02 -6.80 8.27
CA GLY A 30 -6.85 -7.66 7.11
C GLY A 30 -8.11 -8.46 6.75
N LEU A 31 -7.92 -9.70 6.27
CA LEU A 31 -9.01 -10.63 5.96
C LEU A 31 -9.76 -11.02 7.24
N THR A 32 -11.04 -10.71 7.27
CA THR A 32 -11.90 -10.95 8.43
C THR A 32 -13.34 -11.21 8.01
N PRO A 33 -14.18 -11.91 8.80
CA PRO A 33 -15.51 -12.26 8.36
C PRO A 33 -16.33 -11.06 7.88
N ALA A 34 -17.05 -11.26 6.78
CA ALA A 34 -17.99 -10.28 6.26
C ALA A 34 -19.02 -9.88 7.33
N GLU A 35 -19.46 -8.64 7.30
CA GLU A 35 -20.62 -8.22 8.10
C GLU A 35 -21.88 -9.00 7.62
N THR A 36 -22.86 -9.16 8.50
CA THR A 36 -23.96 -10.14 8.47
C THR A 36 -24.65 -10.38 7.10
N PRO A 37 -25.29 -11.55 6.86
CA PRO A 37 -26.07 -11.85 5.65
C PRO A 37 -27.11 -10.78 5.24
N GLU A 38 -27.55 -9.98 6.21
CA GLU A 38 -28.41 -8.81 6.02
C GLU A 38 -27.79 -7.77 5.06
N ALA A 39 -26.48 -7.52 5.13
CA ALA A 39 -25.79 -6.61 4.22
C ALA A 39 -25.81 -7.14 2.78
N THR A 40 -25.75 -8.46 2.58
CA THR A 40 -25.90 -9.08 1.25
C THR A 40 -27.32 -8.93 0.71
N ALA A 41 -28.33 -9.14 1.55
CA ALA A 41 -29.73 -8.96 1.16
C ALA A 41 -30.04 -7.49 0.83
N GLU A 42 -29.48 -6.55 1.59
CA GLU A 42 -29.60 -5.12 1.33
C GLU A 42 -28.93 -4.73 -0.01
N THR A 43 -27.72 -5.22 -0.28
CA THR A 43 -27.03 -4.96 -1.56
C THR A 43 -27.82 -5.51 -2.74
N ILE A 44 -28.42 -6.71 -2.62
CA ILE A 44 -29.28 -7.28 -3.67
C ILE A 44 -30.54 -6.43 -3.87
N ARG A 45 -31.16 -5.96 -2.79
CA ARG A 45 -32.33 -5.08 -2.85
C ARG A 45 -32.01 -3.75 -3.53
N HIS A 46 -30.90 -3.10 -3.15
CA HIS A 46 -30.48 -1.85 -3.81
C HIS A 46 -30.13 -2.06 -5.29
N LEU A 47 -29.51 -3.19 -5.65
CA LEU A 47 -29.27 -3.54 -7.05
C LEU A 47 -30.58 -3.69 -7.83
N GLN A 48 -31.57 -4.39 -7.27
CA GLN A 48 -32.89 -4.54 -7.86
C GLN A 48 -33.56 -3.18 -8.11
N GLU A 49 -33.64 -2.35 -7.07
CA GLU A 49 -34.24 -1.01 -7.13
C GLU A 49 -33.53 -0.12 -8.16
N ALA A 50 -32.21 -0.19 -8.24
CA ALA A 50 -31.42 0.60 -9.18
C ALA A 50 -31.57 0.11 -10.64
N GLU A 51 -31.60 -1.20 -10.89
CA GLU A 51 -31.83 -1.77 -12.23
C GLU A 51 -33.25 -1.47 -12.76
N GLU A 52 -34.26 -1.53 -11.89
CA GLU A 52 -35.63 -1.14 -12.21
C GLU A 52 -35.72 0.36 -12.51
N THR A 53 -35.10 1.19 -11.68
CA THR A 53 -35.04 2.64 -11.87
C THR A 53 -34.37 2.99 -13.19
N LEU A 54 -33.20 2.41 -13.47
CA LEU A 54 -32.47 2.64 -14.71
C LEU A 54 -33.28 2.20 -15.94
N SER A 55 -33.99 1.08 -15.84
CA SER A 55 -34.83 0.57 -16.93
C SER A 55 -36.02 1.49 -17.20
N ARG A 56 -36.66 2.02 -16.16
CA ARG A 56 -37.73 3.01 -16.27
C ARG A 56 -37.23 4.30 -16.91
N LEU A 57 -36.12 4.86 -16.43
CA LEU A 57 -35.52 6.08 -16.97
C LEU A 57 -35.14 5.93 -18.45
N LYS A 58 -34.56 4.78 -18.83
CA LYS A 58 -34.26 4.45 -20.23
C LYS A 58 -35.51 4.38 -21.11
N ALA A 59 -36.61 3.82 -20.61
CA ALA A 59 -37.87 3.77 -21.34
C ALA A 59 -38.49 5.17 -21.54
N GLU A 60 -38.24 6.09 -20.61
CA GLU A 60 -38.66 7.49 -20.65
C GLU A 60 -37.69 8.38 -21.45
N GLY A 61 -36.53 7.86 -21.89
CA GLY A 61 -35.50 8.62 -22.61
C GLY A 61 -34.74 9.63 -21.73
N LEU A 62 -34.68 9.40 -20.42
CA LEU A 62 -34.02 10.27 -19.44
C LEU A 62 -32.59 9.77 -19.14
N GLU A 63 -31.60 10.64 -19.33
CA GLU A 63 -30.16 10.36 -19.09
C GLU A 63 -29.52 11.31 -18.05
N GLY A 64 -30.36 11.99 -17.25
CA GLY A 64 -29.93 12.96 -16.23
C GLY A 64 -29.46 12.32 -14.91
N ALA A 65 -29.49 13.11 -13.83
CA ALA A 65 -28.87 12.78 -12.54
C ALA A 65 -29.36 11.45 -11.95
N ASP A 66 -30.66 11.17 -12.08
CA ASP A 66 -31.25 9.92 -11.58
C ASP A 66 -30.69 8.68 -12.31
N ALA A 67 -30.38 8.81 -13.61
CA ALA A 67 -29.78 7.71 -14.38
C ALA A 67 -28.30 7.51 -13.99
N ALA A 68 -27.58 8.61 -13.72
CA ALA A 68 -26.22 8.56 -13.23
C ALA A 68 -26.14 7.91 -11.84
N GLU A 69 -27.07 8.22 -10.94
CA GLU A 69 -27.13 7.62 -9.60
C GLU A 69 -27.53 6.15 -9.65
N ALA A 70 -28.50 5.77 -10.49
CA ALA A 70 -28.85 4.37 -10.69
C ALA A 70 -27.64 3.56 -11.20
N HIS A 71 -26.88 4.12 -12.15
CA HIS A 71 -25.62 3.51 -12.59
C HIS A 71 -24.55 3.44 -11.48
N HIS A 72 -24.44 4.45 -10.63
CA HIS A 72 -23.55 4.41 -9.46
C HIS A 72 -23.89 3.27 -8.50
N GLU A 73 -25.18 3.10 -8.17
CA GLU A 73 -25.64 2.07 -7.25
C GLU A 73 -25.46 0.66 -7.82
N ILE A 74 -25.79 0.45 -9.10
CA ILE A 74 -25.54 -0.83 -9.79
C ILE A 74 -24.04 -1.14 -9.81
N GLY A 75 -23.20 -0.16 -10.14
CA GLY A 75 -21.74 -0.34 -10.14
C GLY A 75 -21.19 -0.66 -8.75
N SER A 76 -21.72 -0.03 -7.71
CA SER A 76 -21.36 -0.29 -6.32
C SER A 76 -21.77 -1.71 -5.89
N ALA A 77 -22.94 -2.18 -6.28
CA ALA A 77 -23.37 -3.55 -6.02
C ALA A 77 -22.48 -4.57 -6.74
N TRP A 78 -22.12 -4.34 -8.01
CA TRP A 78 -21.19 -5.21 -8.73
C TRP A 78 -19.77 -5.20 -8.14
N GLN A 79 -19.29 -4.04 -7.69
CA GLN A 79 -18.01 -3.95 -6.97
C GLN A 79 -18.06 -4.75 -5.66
N GLN A 80 -19.19 -4.68 -4.95
CA GLN A 80 -19.44 -5.51 -3.76
C GLN A 80 -19.65 -6.98 -4.10
N ALA A 81 -20.08 -7.34 -5.31
CA ALA A 81 -20.14 -8.71 -5.79
C ALA A 81 -18.76 -9.23 -6.24
N GLY A 82 -17.80 -8.33 -6.53
CA GLY A 82 -16.44 -8.67 -6.96
C GLY A 82 -16.28 -8.72 -8.47
N ASN A 83 -17.35 -8.45 -9.21
CA ASN A 83 -17.30 -8.30 -10.65
C ASN A 83 -16.83 -6.88 -11.00
N ARG A 84 -15.52 -6.73 -11.18
CA ARG A 84 -14.89 -5.43 -11.46
C ARG A 84 -15.27 -4.87 -12.83
N ASP A 85 -15.48 -5.73 -13.83
CA ASP A 85 -15.79 -5.32 -15.19
C ASP A 85 -17.19 -4.70 -15.27
N ASN A 86 -18.19 -5.36 -14.70
CA ASN A 86 -19.55 -4.79 -14.61
C ASN A 86 -19.55 -3.50 -13.78
N ALA A 87 -18.84 -3.49 -12.65
CA ALA A 87 -18.73 -2.28 -11.82
C ALA A 87 -18.14 -1.10 -12.61
N ARG A 88 -17.04 -1.34 -13.33
CA ARG A 88 -16.36 -0.36 -14.17
C ARG A 88 -17.28 0.18 -15.26
N ALA A 89 -17.98 -0.69 -15.99
CA ALA A 89 -18.90 -0.29 -17.06
C ALA A 89 -20.00 0.66 -16.54
N HIS A 90 -20.60 0.33 -15.39
CA HIS A 90 -21.62 1.17 -14.78
C HIS A 90 -21.08 2.49 -14.22
N PHE A 91 -19.91 2.49 -13.57
CA PHE A 91 -19.29 3.75 -13.14
C PHE A 91 -18.90 4.64 -14.32
N GLN A 92 -18.45 4.07 -15.44
CA GLN A 92 -18.17 4.82 -16.67
C GLN A 92 -19.44 5.45 -17.23
N ALA A 93 -20.56 4.72 -17.28
CA ALA A 93 -21.85 5.26 -17.70
C ALA A 93 -22.30 6.43 -16.81
N ALA A 94 -22.20 6.29 -15.47
CA ALA A 94 -22.52 7.35 -14.52
C ALA A 94 -21.62 8.60 -14.64
N VAL A 95 -20.36 8.42 -15.06
CA VAL A 95 -19.40 9.51 -15.28
C VAL A 95 -19.61 10.21 -16.64
N GLN A 96 -20.24 9.53 -17.59
CA GLN A 96 -20.55 10.04 -18.94
C GLN A 96 -21.95 10.66 -19.05
N ALA A 97 -22.83 10.42 -18.08
CA ALA A 97 -24.15 11.04 -18.00
C ALA A 97 -24.06 12.58 -18.02
N GLU A 98 -25.11 13.23 -18.54
CA GLU A 98 -25.20 14.70 -18.61
C GLU A 98 -24.99 15.33 -17.22
N ASP A 99 -25.66 14.75 -16.23
CA ASP A 99 -25.46 15.06 -14.81
C ASP A 99 -24.41 14.12 -14.21
N PHE A 100 -23.15 14.56 -14.29
CA PHE A 100 -21.96 13.87 -13.77
C PHE A 100 -22.11 13.41 -12.29
N SER A 101 -22.04 12.09 -12.04
CA SER A 101 -21.98 11.55 -10.67
C SER A 101 -20.56 11.60 -10.09
N VAL A 102 -20.37 12.48 -9.09
CA VAL A 102 -19.11 12.65 -8.35
C VAL A 102 -18.72 11.37 -7.59
N ASP A 103 -19.70 10.64 -7.05
CA ASP A 103 -19.50 9.38 -6.32
C ASP A 103 -19.07 8.23 -7.26
N ALA A 104 -19.72 8.07 -8.41
CA ALA A 104 -19.26 7.14 -9.44
C ALA A 104 -17.85 7.48 -9.94
N ALA A 105 -17.53 8.77 -10.14
CA ALA A 105 -16.19 9.19 -10.55
C ALA A 105 -15.11 8.83 -9.51
N LYS A 106 -15.40 9.00 -8.21
CA LYS A 106 -14.50 8.56 -7.13
C LYS A 106 -14.25 7.05 -7.19
N LYS A 107 -15.27 6.24 -7.47
CA LYS A 107 -15.17 4.78 -7.58
C LYS A 107 -14.41 4.34 -8.83
N LEU A 108 -14.71 4.94 -9.98
CA LEU A 108 -14.01 4.69 -11.24
C LEU A 108 -12.52 4.99 -11.12
N ALA A 109 -12.16 6.15 -10.55
CA ALA A 109 -10.77 6.54 -10.39
C ALA A 109 -9.98 5.58 -9.48
N GLU A 110 -10.64 4.96 -8.50
CA GLU A 110 -10.02 3.95 -7.63
C GLU A 110 -9.83 2.61 -8.37
N LEU A 111 -10.80 2.18 -9.20
CA LEU A 111 -10.63 1.00 -10.07
C LEU A 111 -9.48 1.21 -11.05
N GLN A 112 -9.47 2.36 -11.75
CA GLN A 112 -8.39 2.75 -12.66
C GLN A 112 -7.02 2.71 -11.96
N ARG A 113 -6.93 3.21 -10.72
CA ARG A 113 -5.70 3.15 -9.92
C ARG A 113 -5.27 1.72 -9.61
N VAL A 114 -6.20 0.84 -9.23
CA VAL A 114 -5.90 -0.56 -8.91
C VAL A 114 -5.41 -1.31 -10.14
N ASP A 115 -5.97 -1.01 -11.30
CA ASP A 115 -5.63 -1.64 -12.58
C ASP A 115 -4.39 -1.01 -13.25
N GLY A 116 -3.74 -0.05 -12.59
CA GLY A 116 -2.51 0.59 -13.07
C GLY A 116 -2.74 1.70 -14.12
N GLU A 117 -3.99 2.03 -14.43
CA GLU A 117 -4.40 3.08 -15.37
C GLU A 117 -4.28 4.48 -14.74
N PHE A 118 -3.08 4.84 -14.30
CA PHE A 118 -2.85 6.03 -13.47
C PHE A 118 -3.21 7.35 -14.16
N ASP A 119 -2.97 7.48 -15.47
CA ASP A 119 -3.31 8.70 -16.22
C ASP A 119 -4.81 8.86 -16.43
N ALA A 120 -5.53 7.74 -16.62
CA ALA A 120 -6.98 7.75 -16.66
C ALA A 120 -7.55 8.14 -15.28
N ALA A 121 -6.99 7.59 -14.20
CA ALA A 121 -7.34 7.96 -12.83
C ALA A 121 -7.06 9.45 -12.54
N LEU A 122 -5.94 10.00 -13.04
CA LEU A 122 -5.59 11.41 -12.92
C LEU A 122 -6.68 12.31 -13.51
N VAL A 123 -7.11 12.03 -14.75
CA VAL A 123 -8.20 12.75 -15.43
C VAL A 123 -9.51 12.64 -14.65
N THR A 124 -9.86 11.44 -14.18
CA THR A 124 -11.10 11.24 -13.41
C THR A 124 -11.09 11.99 -12.08
N TRP A 125 -9.95 12.01 -11.37
CA TRP A 125 -9.80 12.80 -10.15
C TRP A 125 -9.89 14.31 -10.39
N GLU A 126 -9.39 14.81 -11.51
CA GLU A 126 -9.55 16.21 -11.88
C GLU A 126 -11.02 16.58 -12.07
N LYS A 127 -11.82 15.72 -12.72
CA LYS A 127 -13.27 15.93 -12.82
C LYS A 127 -13.95 16.01 -11.45
N VAL A 128 -13.56 15.16 -10.50
CA VAL A 128 -14.08 15.26 -9.11
C VAL A 128 -13.69 16.61 -8.46
N LEU A 129 -12.49 17.09 -8.76
CA LEU A 129 -11.94 18.32 -8.19
C LEU A 129 -12.45 19.60 -8.88
N THR A 130 -13.11 19.54 -10.05
CA THR A 130 -13.81 20.73 -10.59
C THR A 130 -14.99 21.12 -9.71
N ILE A 131 -15.69 20.15 -9.13
CA ILE A 131 -16.84 20.35 -8.23
C ILE A 131 -16.38 20.79 -6.85
N ASN A 132 -15.36 20.13 -6.29
CA ASN A 132 -14.76 20.54 -5.02
C ASN A 132 -13.22 20.60 -5.14
N PRO A 133 -12.67 21.76 -5.52
CA PRO A 133 -11.22 21.91 -5.71
C PRO A 133 -10.39 21.68 -4.44
N THR A 134 -11.00 21.81 -3.27
CA THR A 134 -10.31 21.66 -1.98
C THR A 134 -10.54 20.30 -1.32
N TYR A 135 -11.12 19.34 -2.05
CA TYR A 135 -11.36 17.99 -1.54
C TYR A 135 -10.04 17.26 -1.25
N ARG A 136 -9.60 17.32 0.01
CA ARG A 136 -8.28 16.82 0.45
C ARG A 136 -7.98 15.38 0.07
N ARG A 137 -8.96 14.48 0.18
CA ARG A 137 -8.79 13.06 -0.18
C ARG A 137 -8.62 12.92 -1.70
N GLY A 138 -9.41 13.64 -2.51
CA GLY A 138 -9.25 13.67 -3.96
C GLY A 138 -7.88 14.22 -4.39
N LEU A 139 -7.41 15.32 -3.79
CA LEU A 139 -6.07 15.85 -4.07
C LEU A 139 -4.95 14.87 -3.67
N ALA A 140 -5.10 14.17 -2.54
CA ALA A 140 -4.12 13.15 -2.14
C ALA A 140 -4.09 11.96 -3.11
N ARG A 141 -5.26 11.56 -3.64
CA ARG A 141 -5.35 10.53 -4.67
C ARG A 141 -4.78 11.01 -6.00
N LEU A 142 -5.05 12.25 -6.40
CA LEU A 142 -4.47 12.90 -7.58
C LEU A 142 -2.94 12.90 -7.53
N VAL A 143 -2.34 13.30 -6.39
CA VAL A 143 -0.88 13.24 -6.19
C VAL A 143 -0.37 11.81 -6.34
N SER A 144 -1.03 10.84 -5.72
CA SER A 144 -0.62 9.44 -5.76
C SER A 144 -0.64 8.86 -7.18
N VAL A 145 -1.70 9.10 -7.95
CA VAL A 145 -1.80 8.57 -9.33
C VAL A 145 -0.93 9.37 -10.30
N GLY A 146 -0.86 10.70 -10.15
CA GLY A 146 -0.02 11.52 -11.00
C GLY A 146 1.47 11.18 -10.87
N ALA A 147 1.94 10.91 -9.64
CA ALA A 147 3.32 10.50 -9.39
C ALA A 147 3.64 9.06 -9.86
N ARG A 148 2.63 8.22 -10.12
CA ARG A 148 2.79 6.84 -10.62
C ARG A 148 2.61 6.73 -12.13
N GLY A 149 1.79 7.60 -12.71
CA GLY A 149 1.49 7.67 -14.15
C GLY A 149 2.53 8.50 -14.91
N SER A 150 2.06 9.44 -15.73
CA SER A 150 2.93 10.23 -16.61
C SER A 150 3.78 11.28 -15.89
N MET A 151 3.53 11.54 -14.60
CA MET A 151 4.28 12.49 -13.78
C MET A 151 4.31 13.91 -14.36
N GLN A 152 3.14 14.39 -14.84
CA GLN A 152 2.95 15.77 -15.31
C GLN A 152 3.01 16.75 -14.12
N TRP A 153 4.21 17.10 -13.68
CA TRP A 153 4.45 17.86 -12.44
C TRP A 153 3.76 19.23 -12.42
N PRO A 154 3.79 20.05 -13.50
CA PRO A 154 3.08 21.33 -13.52
C PRO A 154 1.57 21.15 -13.31
N ARG A 155 1.00 20.11 -13.91
CA ARG A 155 -0.44 19.78 -13.81
C ARG A 155 -0.82 19.38 -12.39
N ILE A 156 -0.04 18.48 -11.77
CA ILE A 156 -0.25 18.04 -10.39
C ILE A 156 -0.08 19.22 -9.41
N TRP A 157 0.96 20.04 -9.62
CA TRP A 157 1.22 21.22 -8.80
C TRP A 157 0.11 22.26 -8.89
N ALA A 158 -0.40 22.53 -10.09
CA ALA A 158 -1.52 23.45 -10.30
C ALA A 158 -2.76 23.04 -9.48
N ALA A 159 -3.08 21.75 -9.44
CA ALA A 159 -4.20 21.22 -8.68
C ALA A 159 -3.98 21.29 -7.15
N VAL A 160 -2.76 21.10 -6.66
CA VAL A 160 -2.50 20.99 -5.21
C VAL A 160 -2.16 22.33 -4.57
N ARG A 161 -1.47 23.24 -5.28
CA ARG A 161 -1.01 24.53 -4.75
C ARG A 161 -2.16 25.43 -4.32
N GLN A 162 -3.38 25.23 -4.84
CA GLN A 162 -4.56 25.99 -4.44
C GLN A 162 -4.93 25.82 -2.95
N LEU A 163 -4.44 24.76 -2.30
CA LEU A 163 -4.55 24.57 -0.84
C LEU A 163 -3.75 25.60 -0.04
N GLU A 164 -2.85 26.34 -0.69
CA GLU A 164 -2.00 27.38 -0.11
C GLU A 164 -2.36 28.78 -0.64
N PRO A 165 -3.54 29.33 -0.29
CA PRO A 165 -3.96 30.62 -0.80
C PRO A 165 -3.06 31.75 -0.28
N LEU A 166 -2.87 32.79 -1.12
CA LEU A 166 -2.05 33.96 -0.78
C LEU A 166 -2.75 34.96 0.18
N LYS A 167 -4.04 34.76 0.48
CA LYS A 167 -4.85 35.60 1.38
C LYS A 167 -4.57 35.30 2.87
N LYS A 168 -5.13 36.10 3.80
CA LYS A 168 -4.82 36.05 5.27
C LYS A 168 -4.78 34.62 5.82
N GLY A 169 -3.63 34.21 6.37
CA GLY A 169 -3.38 32.89 6.98
C GLY A 169 -1.87 32.59 7.13
N GLY A 170 -1.51 31.58 7.92
CA GLY A 170 -0.13 31.17 8.25
C GLY A 170 0.58 30.26 7.24
N SER A 171 0.16 30.26 5.96
CA SER A 171 0.75 29.39 4.93
C SER A 171 2.21 29.78 4.63
N PRO A 172 3.16 28.80 4.61
CA PRO A 172 4.53 29.04 4.18
C PRO A 172 4.66 29.57 2.76
N TYR A 173 3.76 29.16 1.85
CA TYR A 173 3.78 29.56 0.44
C TYR A 173 3.57 31.07 0.21
N ARG A 174 3.20 31.84 1.25
CA ARG A 174 3.11 33.31 1.18
C ARG A 174 4.48 33.98 1.12
N ASN A 175 5.54 33.31 1.58
CA ASN A 175 6.90 33.82 1.46
C ASN A 175 7.28 33.85 -0.04
N PRO A 176 7.57 35.01 -0.65
CA PRO A 176 7.83 35.10 -2.09
C PRO A 176 9.05 34.30 -2.56
N ALA A 177 10.10 34.23 -1.74
CA ALA A 177 11.31 33.47 -2.05
C ALA A 177 11.02 31.97 -2.03
N LEU A 178 10.36 31.47 -0.97
CA LEU A 178 9.95 30.07 -0.88
C LEU A 178 8.97 29.70 -2.00
N ARG A 179 8.00 30.57 -2.30
CA ARG A 179 7.06 30.37 -3.41
C ARG A 179 7.78 30.18 -4.74
N LYS A 180 8.72 31.07 -5.07
CA LYS A 180 9.50 30.97 -6.31
C LYS A 180 10.25 29.63 -6.39
N ARG A 181 10.85 29.18 -5.28
CA ARG A 181 11.56 27.90 -5.20
C ARG A 181 10.61 26.71 -5.34
N LEU A 182 9.46 26.73 -4.67
CA LEU A 182 8.45 25.69 -4.77
C LEU A 182 7.86 25.60 -6.17
N ASP A 183 7.51 26.72 -6.81
CA ASP A 183 7.01 26.72 -8.18
C ASP A 183 8.06 26.19 -9.17
N ALA A 184 9.34 26.48 -8.93
CA ALA A 184 10.43 25.97 -9.77
C ALA A 184 10.60 24.43 -9.70
N LEU A 185 10.29 23.79 -8.55
CA LEU A 185 10.34 22.33 -8.43
C LEU A 185 9.40 21.61 -9.42
N PHE A 186 8.32 22.29 -9.84
CA PHE A 186 7.26 21.72 -10.66
C PHE A 186 7.09 22.44 -12.00
N ALA A 187 8.08 23.24 -12.42
CA ALA A 187 7.98 24.05 -13.64
C ALA A 187 8.12 23.25 -14.93
N ALA A 188 8.77 22.08 -14.88
CA ALA A 188 8.99 21.21 -16.02
C ALA A 188 8.73 19.74 -15.65
N ASP A 189 8.35 18.98 -16.67
CA ASP A 189 8.30 17.53 -16.62
C ASP A 189 9.71 16.92 -16.68
N HIS A 190 9.78 15.59 -16.68
CA HIS A 190 11.00 14.77 -16.70
C HIS A 190 11.91 15.08 -17.90
N THR A 191 12.82 16.04 -17.74
CA THR A 191 13.89 16.35 -18.71
C THR A 191 15.22 16.44 -17.98
N GLU A 192 16.32 16.06 -18.63
CA GLU A 192 17.70 16.19 -18.11
C GLU A 192 18.07 17.65 -17.74
N ALA A 193 17.32 18.63 -18.27
CA ALA A 193 17.47 20.06 -17.98
C ALA A 193 16.73 20.51 -16.70
N ALA A 194 15.89 19.66 -16.10
CA ALA A 194 15.06 19.95 -14.91
C ALA A 194 15.63 19.31 -13.62
N THR A 195 16.95 19.18 -13.54
CA THR A 195 17.65 18.59 -12.39
C THR A 195 17.55 19.51 -11.19
N ILE A 196 16.75 19.11 -10.20
CA ILE A 196 16.70 19.77 -8.90
C ILE A 196 18.03 19.47 -8.20
N THR A 197 18.82 20.50 -7.89
CA THR A 197 20.12 20.30 -7.23
C THR A 197 19.94 20.06 -5.73
N ALA A 198 20.96 19.47 -5.09
CA ALA A 198 20.94 19.24 -3.65
C ALA A 198 20.81 20.56 -2.88
N GLU A 199 21.48 21.63 -3.34
CA GLU A 199 21.43 22.96 -2.74
C GLU A 199 20.01 23.56 -2.84
N GLN A 200 19.37 23.44 -4.00
CA GLN A 200 18.00 23.93 -4.19
C GLN A 200 17.01 23.20 -3.27
N ALA A 201 17.15 21.88 -3.14
CA ALA A 201 16.31 21.08 -2.24
C ALA A 201 16.59 21.44 -0.77
N GLU A 202 17.85 21.55 -0.36
CA GLU A 202 18.27 21.89 1.01
C GLU A 202 17.72 23.26 1.44
N GLU A 203 17.81 24.26 0.56
CA GLU A 203 17.25 25.59 0.80
C GLU A 203 15.74 25.56 1.06
N ILE A 204 14.99 24.75 0.31
CA ILE A 204 13.55 24.58 0.49
C ILE A 204 13.25 23.89 1.83
N VAL A 205 13.94 22.79 2.12
CA VAL A 205 13.73 22.01 3.35
C VAL A 205 14.04 22.83 4.59
N THR A 206 15.20 23.48 4.63
CA THR A 206 15.61 24.33 5.77
C THR A 206 14.64 25.48 5.99
N THR A 207 14.21 26.16 4.92
CA THR A 207 13.21 27.23 5.03
C THR A 207 11.88 26.70 5.61
N LEU A 208 11.44 25.52 5.19
CA LEU A 208 10.20 24.92 5.70
C LEU A 208 10.31 24.50 7.18
N GLU A 209 11.45 23.98 7.60
CA GLU A 209 11.75 23.64 9.00
C GLU A 209 11.76 24.91 9.89
N GLU A 210 12.44 25.97 9.48
CA GLU A 210 12.46 27.26 10.18
C GLU A 210 11.04 27.86 10.30
N MET A 211 10.24 27.78 9.24
CA MET A 211 8.87 28.27 9.26
C MET A 211 7.98 27.42 10.17
N ALA A 212 8.20 26.10 10.21
CA ALA A 212 7.48 25.19 11.08
C ALA A 212 7.78 25.44 12.57
N ASN A 213 9.02 25.80 12.93
CA ASN A 213 9.38 26.24 14.29
C ASN A 213 8.58 27.49 14.72
N ASN A 214 8.11 28.28 13.76
CA ASN A 214 7.26 29.45 13.98
C ASN A 214 5.75 29.13 13.81
N GLY A 215 5.35 27.86 13.86
CA GLY A 215 3.95 27.42 13.75
C GLY A 215 3.34 27.56 12.34
N ARG A 216 4.17 27.78 11.30
CA ARG A 216 3.72 27.91 9.91
C ARG A 216 4.04 26.64 9.14
N HIS A 217 3.02 25.98 8.61
CA HIS A 217 3.17 24.68 7.95
C HIS A 217 2.40 24.59 6.64
N LEU A 218 2.98 23.90 5.65
CA LEU A 218 2.27 23.50 4.44
C LEU A 218 1.16 22.49 4.80
N LYS A 219 0.05 22.50 4.07
CA LYS A 219 -0.99 21.46 4.19
C LYS A 219 -0.37 20.08 3.87
N PRO A 220 -0.83 19.00 4.55
CA PRO A 220 -0.22 17.68 4.39
C PRO A 220 -0.10 17.19 2.94
N THR A 221 -1.10 17.44 2.10
CA THR A 221 -1.08 17.05 0.68
C THR A 221 0.00 17.81 -0.11
N VAL A 222 0.20 19.10 0.18
CA VAL A 222 1.23 19.93 -0.46
C VAL A 222 2.61 19.48 -0.02
N LEU A 223 2.81 19.25 1.28
CA LEU A 223 4.06 18.73 1.83
C LEU A 223 4.41 17.35 1.24
N THR A 224 3.41 16.48 1.05
CA THR A 224 3.58 15.15 0.44
C THR A 224 4.02 15.26 -1.02
N LEU A 225 3.46 16.19 -1.79
CA LEU A 225 3.89 16.41 -3.16
C LEU A 225 5.32 16.96 -3.25
N VAL A 226 5.67 17.93 -2.39
CA VAL A 226 7.02 18.51 -2.33
C VAL A 226 8.06 17.45 -1.95
N LEU A 227 7.82 16.65 -0.91
CA LEU A 227 8.77 15.60 -0.53
C LEU A 227 8.89 14.53 -1.61
N MET A 228 7.80 14.13 -2.28
CA MET A 228 7.86 13.16 -3.38
C MET A 228 8.72 13.71 -4.53
N ARG A 229 8.52 14.97 -4.90
CA ARG A 229 9.28 15.60 -5.99
C ARG A 229 10.78 15.67 -5.69
N ILE A 230 11.14 15.94 -4.44
CA ILE A 230 12.54 15.93 -3.96
C ILE A 230 13.12 14.51 -3.99
N GLN A 231 12.34 13.48 -3.60
CA GLN A 231 12.78 12.08 -3.64
C GLN A 231 12.95 11.57 -5.08
N PHE A 232 12.03 11.90 -5.99
CA PHE A 232 12.17 11.61 -7.43
C PHE A 232 13.34 12.35 -8.08
N ALA A 233 13.90 13.39 -7.45
CA ALA A 233 15.13 14.03 -7.88
C ALA A 233 16.39 13.40 -7.26
N GLY A 234 16.25 12.30 -6.52
CA GLY A 234 17.34 11.57 -5.89
C GLY A 234 17.78 12.09 -4.53
N HIS A 235 17.05 13.04 -3.91
CA HIS A 235 17.41 13.65 -2.61
C HIS A 235 16.57 13.04 -1.47
N PHE A 236 16.74 11.74 -1.22
CA PHE A 236 15.96 10.97 -0.25
C PHE A 236 16.08 11.48 1.19
N ARG A 237 17.28 11.86 1.64
CA ARG A 237 17.52 12.41 2.98
C ARG A 237 16.64 13.63 3.23
N LEU A 238 16.60 14.54 2.27
CA LEU A 238 15.82 15.77 2.33
C LEU A 238 14.31 15.49 2.28
N GLY A 239 13.88 14.55 1.43
CA GLY A 239 12.50 14.09 1.41
C GLY A 239 12.03 13.49 2.75
N PHE A 240 12.89 12.71 3.41
CA PHE A 240 12.57 12.09 4.70
C PHE A 240 12.61 13.07 5.87
N ARG A 241 13.46 14.11 5.84
CA ARG A 241 13.39 15.25 6.77
C ARG A 241 12.01 15.94 6.71
N LEU A 242 11.50 16.23 5.51
CA LEU A 242 10.15 16.79 5.35
C LEU A 242 9.06 15.86 5.86
N ARG A 243 9.22 14.54 5.69
CA ARG A 243 8.29 13.55 6.24
C ARG A 243 8.30 13.58 7.78
N GLN A 244 9.48 13.60 8.39
CA GLN A 244 9.63 13.73 9.85
C GLN A 244 8.99 15.02 10.37
N LEU A 245 9.23 16.15 9.69
CA LEU A 245 8.60 17.43 10.01
C LEU A 245 7.06 17.34 10.00
N GLY A 246 6.50 16.66 9.00
CA GLY A 246 5.05 16.41 8.90
C GLY A 246 4.50 15.54 10.04
N MET A 247 5.26 14.53 10.49
CA MET A 247 4.87 13.67 11.61
C MET A 247 4.96 14.41 12.96
N GLN A 248 6.04 15.16 13.19
CA GLN A 248 6.24 15.97 14.40
C GLN A 248 5.12 17.00 14.55
N ARG A 249 4.77 17.70 13.46
CA ARG A 249 3.62 18.61 13.45
C ARG A 249 2.34 17.91 13.88
N ARG A 250 2.07 16.71 13.36
CA ARG A 250 0.85 15.96 13.70
C ARG A 250 0.79 15.64 15.20
N ILE A 251 1.93 15.25 15.79
CA ILE A 251 2.03 15.02 17.23
C ILE A 251 1.75 16.32 17.99
N ALA A 252 2.38 17.42 17.59
CA ALA A 252 2.20 18.73 18.23
C ALA A 252 0.76 19.26 18.17
N GLU A 253 0.07 19.09 17.03
CA GLU A 253 -1.36 19.45 16.89
C GLU A 253 -2.24 18.75 17.93
N HIS A 254 -1.87 17.53 18.32
CA HIS A 254 -2.62 16.73 19.28
C HIS A 254 -2.27 17.00 20.75
N LEU A 255 -1.14 17.68 21.03
CA LEU A 255 -0.88 18.26 22.35
C LEU A 255 -1.82 19.43 22.66
N VAL A 256 -2.23 20.17 21.63
CA VAL A 256 -3.11 21.34 21.78
C VAL A 256 -4.59 20.95 21.68
N LYS A 257 -4.93 20.04 20.76
CA LYS A 257 -6.31 19.58 20.55
C LYS A 257 -6.36 18.05 20.61
N PRO A 258 -7.02 17.46 21.63
CA PRO A 258 -7.14 16.02 21.75
C PRO A 258 -7.73 15.40 20.47
N VAL A 259 -7.18 14.25 20.08
CA VAL A 259 -7.81 13.40 19.07
C VAL A 259 -9.20 13.03 19.61
N GLY A 260 -10.27 13.43 18.93
CA GLY A 260 -11.63 12.94 19.24
C GLY A 260 -11.74 11.43 18.97
N GLU A 261 -12.85 10.78 19.31
CA GLU A 261 -13.02 9.31 19.34
C GLU A 261 -13.07 8.61 17.95
N GLU A 262 -12.37 9.16 16.96
CA GLU A 262 -12.26 8.60 15.61
C GLU A 262 -10.98 7.76 15.45
N LEU A 263 -11.14 6.44 15.26
CA LEU A 263 -10.04 5.50 15.03
C LEU A 263 -9.09 5.91 13.89
N THR A 264 -9.59 6.56 12.84
CA THR A 264 -8.73 7.02 11.73
C THR A 264 -7.77 8.12 12.19
N LYS A 265 -8.23 9.06 13.03
CA LYS A 265 -7.36 10.11 13.57
C LYS A 265 -6.37 9.53 14.58
N LEU A 266 -6.82 8.61 15.43
CA LEU A 266 -5.97 7.86 16.34
C LEU A 266 -4.85 7.12 15.59
N ARG A 267 -5.20 6.32 14.57
CA ARG A 267 -4.22 5.60 13.73
C ARG A 267 -3.19 6.55 13.14
N ASN A 268 -3.61 7.70 12.63
CA ASN A 268 -2.70 8.68 12.04
C ASN A 268 -1.74 9.30 13.06
N LEU A 269 -2.14 9.45 14.33
CA LEU A 269 -1.27 9.88 15.42
C LEU A 269 -0.32 8.76 15.85
N ILE A 270 -0.82 7.53 16.02
CA ILE A 270 0.01 6.35 16.33
C ILE A 270 1.12 6.18 15.29
N LYS A 271 0.76 6.26 13.99
CA LYS A 271 1.72 6.26 12.88
C LYS A 271 2.82 7.31 13.05
N ALA A 272 2.46 8.52 13.48
CA ALA A 272 3.43 9.59 13.69
C ALA A 272 4.36 9.28 14.87
N LEU A 273 3.80 8.85 16.01
CA LEU A 273 4.56 8.48 17.22
C LEU A 273 5.55 7.35 16.94
N VAL A 274 5.07 6.27 16.32
CA VAL A 274 5.87 5.10 15.92
C VAL A 274 6.98 5.52 14.95
N TYR A 275 6.68 6.35 13.95
CA TYR A 275 7.68 6.84 12.99
C TYR A 275 8.74 7.77 13.63
N THR A 276 8.38 8.53 14.65
CA THR A 276 9.31 9.40 15.40
C THR A 276 10.00 8.69 16.57
N GLY A 277 9.88 7.37 16.69
CA GLY A 277 10.58 6.58 17.72
C GLY A 277 9.94 6.64 19.11
N ALA A 278 8.61 6.80 19.20
CA ALA A 278 7.85 6.75 20.44
C ALA A 278 6.73 5.67 20.43
N PRO A 279 7.03 4.40 20.10
CA PRO A 279 6.04 3.31 20.07
C PRO A 279 5.36 3.06 21.43
N GLU A 280 6.05 3.27 22.56
CA GLU A 280 5.51 3.08 23.91
C GLU A 280 4.39 4.10 24.21
N VAL A 281 4.58 5.36 23.78
CA VAL A 281 3.55 6.39 23.90
C VAL A 281 2.35 6.05 23.02
N ALA A 282 2.59 5.49 21.83
CA ALA A 282 1.53 5.00 20.95
C ALA A 282 0.71 3.88 21.62
N VAL A 283 1.35 2.93 22.31
CA VAL A 283 0.69 1.86 23.06
C VAL A 283 -0.13 2.42 24.21
N GLN A 284 0.44 3.29 25.04
CA GLN A 284 -0.27 3.96 26.13
C GLN A 284 -1.51 4.70 25.63
N LEU A 285 -1.40 5.36 24.47
CA LEU A 285 -2.51 6.05 23.85
C LEU A 285 -3.61 5.08 23.43
N ILE A 286 -3.27 3.94 22.81
CA ILE A 286 -4.25 2.91 22.38
C ILE A 286 -5.00 2.33 23.58
N GLU A 287 -4.32 2.11 24.70
CA GLU A 287 -4.88 1.48 25.90
C GLU A 287 -5.82 2.41 26.70
N MET A 288 -5.90 3.70 26.36
CA MET A 288 -6.93 4.58 26.90
C MET A 288 -8.33 4.08 26.45
N GLN A 289 -9.17 3.63 27.39
CA GLN A 289 -10.48 3.00 27.13
C GLN A 289 -11.56 3.90 26.49
N ARG A 290 -11.19 4.99 25.81
CA ARG A 290 -12.11 5.92 25.14
C ARG A 290 -12.24 5.69 23.63
N TRP A 291 -11.43 4.80 23.05
CA TRP A 291 -11.41 4.57 21.60
C TRP A 291 -12.26 3.39 21.15
N ALA A 292 -12.44 2.42 22.06
CA ALA A 292 -13.28 1.27 21.81
C ALA A 292 -14.73 1.75 21.81
N LYS A 293 -15.37 1.63 20.66
CA LYS A 293 -16.83 1.67 20.58
C LYS A 293 -17.36 0.30 21.00
N ASP A 294 -18.65 0.22 21.30
CA ASP A 294 -19.36 -1.04 21.61
C ASP A 294 -19.51 -1.95 20.36
N ASP A 295 -18.48 -2.06 19.52
CA ASP A 295 -18.42 -2.94 18.37
C ASP A 295 -17.12 -3.77 18.38
N PRO A 296 -17.18 -5.10 18.14
CA PRO A 296 -16.02 -5.98 18.17
C PRO A 296 -14.90 -5.60 17.20
N ARG A 297 -15.24 -4.98 16.06
CA ARG A 297 -14.28 -4.63 15.01
C ARG A 297 -13.34 -3.52 15.46
N SER A 298 -13.86 -2.51 16.14
CA SER A 298 -13.09 -1.42 16.72
C SER A 298 -12.09 -1.92 17.76
N THR A 299 -12.51 -2.85 18.63
CA THR A 299 -11.62 -3.50 19.61
C THR A 299 -10.50 -4.27 18.93
N GLN A 300 -10.82 -5.06 17.90
CA GLN A 300 -9.82 -5.82 17.14
C GLN A 300 -8.82 -4.90 16.42
N ARG A 301 -9.27 -3.78 15.84
CA ARG A 301 -8.40 -2.76 15.23
C ARG A 301 -7.43 -2.16 16.24
N LEU A 302 -7.87 -1.89 17.47
CA LEU A 302 -7.01 -1.39 18.55
C LEU A 302 -5.97 -2.43 18.96
N GLN A 303 -6.37 -3.69 19.17
CA GLN A 303 -5.47 -4.80 19.48
C GLN A 303 -4.40 -4.98 18.40
N LYS A 304 -4.79 -4.93 17.13
CA LYS A 304 -3.86 -5.02 16.00
C LYS A 304 -2.87 -3.85 15.97
N MET A 305 -3.34 -2.61 16.09
CA MET A 305 -2.44 -1.46 16.13
C MET A 305 -1.47 -1.52 17.32
N ARG A 306 -1.92 -2.05 18.47
CA ARG A 306 -1.06 -2.26 19.64
C ARG A 306 0.03 -3.30 19.35
N ALA A 307 -0.36 -4.45 18.79
CA ALA A 307 0.58 -5.49 18.40
C ALA A 307 1.63 -4.98 17.41
N ASP A 308 1.20 -4.23 16.39
CA ASP A 308 2.09 -3.63 15.41
C ASP A 308 3.06 -2.61 16.03
N ALA A 309 2.58 -1.72 16.90
CA ALA A 309 3.43 -0.72 17.54
C ALA A 309 4.54 -1.36 18.39
N LEU A 310 4.22 -2.44 19.10
CA LEU A 310 5.16 -3.16 19.98
C LEU A 310 6.28 -3.87 19.22
N ILE A 311 6.08 -4.23 17.94
CA ILE A 311 7.14 -4.81 17.10
C ILE A 311 8.34 -3.88 17.01
N LEU A 312 8.12 -2.56 16.89
CA LEU A 312 9.24 -1.60 16.80
C LEU A 312 10.03 -1.45 18.10
N SER A 313 9.47 -1.83 19.24
CA SER A 313 10.18 -1.93 20.52
C SER A 313 10.77 -3.33 20.75
N GLY A 314 10.76 -4.20 19.74
CA GLY A 314 11.24 -5.59 19.83
C GLY A 314 10.31 -6.54 20.61
N GLN A 315 9.10 -6.12 20.96
CA GLN A 315 8.15 -6.89 21.77
C GLN A 315 7.19 -7.67 20.88
N LEU A 316 7.57 -8.89 20.50
CA LEU A 316 6.84 -9.70 19.51
C LEU A 316 5.67 -10.51 20.08
N GLN A 317 5.63 -10.74 21.40
CA GLN A 317 4.64 -11.61 22.03
C GLN A 317 3.19 -11.15 21.77
N ALA A 318 2.95 -9.84 21.77
CA ALA A 318 1.62 -9.30 21.49
C ALA A 318 1.17 -9.63 20.06
N TYR A 319 2.09 -9.59 19.09
CA TYR A 319 1.80 -9.95 17.71
C TYR A 319 1.58 -11.45 17.52
N TYR A 320 2.37 -12.29 18.21
CA TYR A 320 2.17 -13.74 18.19
C TYR A 320 0.80 -14.14 18.73
N ASN A 321 0.42 -13.61 19.89
CA ASN A 321 -0.88 -13.89 20.51
C ASN A 321 -2.03 -13.42 19.61
N TYR A 322 -1.97 -12.16 19.15
CA TYR A 322 -2.99 -11.60 18.26
C TYR A 322 -3.16 -12.45 16.99
N SER A 323 -2.05 -12.81 16.35
CA SER A 323 -2.09 -13.57 15.09
C SER A 323 -2.62 -14.98 15.33
N ALA A 324 -2.20 -15.67 16.38
CA ALA A 324 -2.68 -17.01 16.72
C ALA A 324 -4.19 -17.02 17.04
N GLU A 325 -4.67 -16.09 17.86
CA GLU A 325 -6.10 -15.93 18.15
C GLU A 325 -6.91 -15.68 16.88
N LEU A 326 -6.41 -14.82 16.00
CA LEU A 326 -7.11 -14.49 14.76
C LEU A 326 -7.19 -15.68 13.80
N ARG A 327 -6.14 -16.50 13.73
CA ARG A 327 -6.15 -17.75 12.94
C ARG A 327 -7.16 -18.76 13.48
N GLN A 328 -7.26 -18.88 14.80
CA GLN A 328 -8.22 -19.77 15.45
C GLN A 328 -9.66 -19.31 15.23
N GLN A 329 -9.92 -18.01 15.33
CA GLN A 329 -11.26 -17.44 15.16
C GLN A 329 -11.73 -17.52 13.69
N ASN A 330 -10.81 -17.26 12.76
CA ASN A 330 -11.12 -17.08 11.34
C ASN A 330 -10.15 -17.91 10.48
N PRO A 331 -10.29 -19.24 10.41
CA PRO A 331 -9.38 -20.08 9.64
C PRO A 331 -9.38 -19.69 8.16
N LEU A 332 -8.21 -19.70 7.54
CA LEU A 332 -8.01 -19.47 6.10
C LEU A 332 -7.28 -20.67 5.47
N PRO A 333 -7.49 -20.95 4.17
CA PRO A 333 -6.81 -22.04 3.48
C PRO A 333 -5.28 -21.94 3.59
N GLY A 334 -4.62 -23.08 3.81
CA GLY A 334 -3.16 -23.19 3.89
C GLY A 334 -2.52 -22.69 5.18
N GLU A 335 -3.26 -22.14 6.15
CA GLU A 335 -2.65 -21.61 7.39
C GLU A 335 -2.00 -22.71 8.26
N GLU A 336 -2.60 -23.90 8.33
CA GLU A 336 -2.02 -25.06 9.02
C GLU A 336 -0.73 -25.52 8.34
N ARG A 337 -0.77 -25.67 7.01
CA ARG A 337 0.42 -26.01 6.22
C ARG A 337 1.54 -24.99 6.39
N MET A 338 1.21 -23.70 6.37
CA MET A 338 2.18 -22.63 6.61
C MET A 338 2.78 -22.71 8.01
N ALA A 339 1.98 -23.04 9.03
CA ALA A 339 2.47 -23.23 10.39
C ALA A 339 3.44 -24.42 10.49
N GLU A 340 3.19 -25.52 9.80
CA GLU A 340 4.12 -26.66 9.72
C GLU A 340 5.44 -26.31 9.03
N LEU A 341 5.35 -25.53 7.95
CA LEU A 341 6.52 -25.12 7.17
C LEU A 341 7.40 -24.13 7.94
N ILE A 342 6.82 -23.21 8.71
CA ILE A 342 7.56 -22.10 9.29
C ILE A 342 7.85 -22.27 10.79
N GLY A 343 6.98 -22.94 11.54
CA GLY A 343 7.07 -23.05 12.99
C GLY A 343 8.40 -23.61 13.47
N GLY A 344 9.17 -22.80 14.22
CA GLY A 344 10.48 -23.18 14.75
C GLY A 344 11.55 -23.47 13.69
N LYS A 345 11.33 -23.09 12.41
CA LYS A 345 12.28 -23.29 11.31
C LYS A 345 13.19 -22.08 11.10
N ARG A 346 14.35 -22.34 10.52
CA ARG A 346 15.23 -21.30 9.95
C ARG A 346 14.80 -21.02 8.52
N VAL A 347 14.38 -19.80 8.26
CA VAL A 347 13.77 -19.39 6.99
C VAL A 347 14.72 -18.43 6.25
N ALA A 348 15.14 -18.79 5.04
CA ALA A 348 15.85 -17.89 4.15
C ALA A 348 14.86 -17.08 3.32
N VAL A 349 14.84 -15.76 3.48
CA VAL A 349 14.10 -14.84 2.60
C VAL A 349 15.07 -14.26 1.59
N VAL A 350 14.96 -14.69 0.33
CA VAL A 350 15.89 -14.35 -0.74
C VAL A 350 15.29 -13.26 -1.61
N GLY A 351 15.90 -12.07 -1.55
CA GLY A 351 15.54 -10.95 -2.40
C GLY A 351 16.06 -11.07 -3.82
N PRO A 352 15.56 -10.22 -4.73
CA PRO A 352 15.91 -10.26 -6.15
C PRO A 352 17.13 -9.43 -6.52
N ALA A 353 17.86 -8.82 -5.57
CA ALA A 353 18.96 -7.91 -5.89
C ALA A 353 20.24 -8.67 -6.21
N ASP A 354 20.99 -8.20 -7.20
CA ASP A 354 22.37 -8.64 -7.42
C ASP A 354 23.30 -7.89 -6.47
N THR A 355 23.73 -8.59 -5.42
CA THR A 355 24.63 -8.04 -4.40
C THR A 355 26.08 -8.44 -4.63
N GLY A 356 26.38 -9.26 -5.65
CA GLY A 356 27.67 -9.92 -5.84
C GLY A 356 27.97 -11.03 -4.83
N ASP A 357 27.09 -11.27 -3.86
CA ASP A 357 27.23 -12.31 -2.85
C ASP A 357 27.11 -13.71 -3.48
N ARG A 358 27.98 -14.64 -3.09
CA ARG A 358 27.94 -16.06 -3.52
C ARG A 358 27.48 -16.97 -2.38
N LEU A 359 26.25 -16.73 -1.91
CA LEU A 359 25.70 -17.36 -0.70
C LEU A 359 24.76 -18.53 -1.01
N GLY A 360 24.76 -19.06 -2.25
CA GLY A 360 23.80 -20.08 -2.67
C GLY A 360 23.78 -21.34 -1.81
N GLU A 361 24.96 -21.88 -1.46
CA GLU A 361 25.06 -23.05 -0.58
C GLU A 361 24.52 -22.77 0.84
N ILE A 362 24.75 -21.55 1.33
CA ILE A 362 24.24 -21.12 2.64
C ILE A 362 22.72 -21.00 2.59
N ILE A 363 22.16 -20.40 1.53
CA ILE A 363 20.71 -20.30 1.32
C ILE A 363 20.07 -21.69 1.33
N ASP A 364 20.65 -22.64 0.59
CA ASP A 364 20.10 -24.00 0.46
C ASP A 364 20.19 -24.81 1.76
N SER A 365 21.04 -24.40 2.72
CA SER A 365 21.17 -25.00 4.05
C SER A 365 20.04 -24.64 5.03
N TYR A 366 19.18 -23.67 4.69
CA TYR A 366 18.03 -23.30 5.53
C TYR A 366 16.91 -24.32 5.41
N ASP A 367 16.06 -24.39 6.45
CA ASP A 367 14.94 -25.32 6.47
C ASP A 367 13.90 -24.98 5.40
N VAL A 368 13.69 -23.69 5.13
CA VAL A 368 12.73 -23.17 4.13
C VAL A 368 13.33 -21.99 3.39
N VAL A 369 13.16 -21.96 2.06
CA VAL A 369 13.57 -20.85 1.20
C VAL A 369 12.37 -20.15 0.58
N VAL A 370 12.25 -18.84 0.83
CA VAL A 370 11.12 -17.98 0.48
C VAL A 370 11.55 -16.93 -0.55
N ARG A 371 10.77 -16.75 -1.63
CA ARG A 371 11.03 -15.76 -2.69
C ARG A 371 9.79 -14.96 -3.12
N PRO A 372 9.94 -13.71 -3.60
CA PRO A 372 8.82 -12.92 -4.12
C PRO A 372 8.31 -13.37 -5.50
N ARG A 373 8.96 -14.33 -6.16
CA ARG A 373 8.47 -14.93 -7.41
C ARG A 373 9.05 -16.33 -7.58
N TYR A 374 8.28 -17.23 -8.17
CA TYR A 374 8.75 -18.54 -8.61
C TYR A 374 9.20 -18.41 -10.06
N GLN A 375 10.50 -18.65 -10.32
CA GLN A 375 11.13 -18.57 -11.63
C GLN A 375 12.24 -19.64 -11.70
N PRO A 376 11.90 -20.91 -11.95
CA PRO A 376 12.82 -22.02 -11.79
C PRO A 376 14.02 -21.95 -12.75
N GLU A 377 13.84 -21.52 -13.99
CA GLU A 377 14.92 -21.38 -14.96
C GLU A 377 15.90 -20.26 -14.56
N PHE A 378 15.35 -19.14 -14.07
CA PHE A 378 16.16 -18.03 -13.57
C PHE A 378 16.98 -18.47 -12.35
N VAL A 379 16.35 -19.15 -11.38
CA VAL A 379 17.03 -19.64 -10.18
C VAL A 379 18.12 -20.66 -10.55
N ALA A 380 17.84 -21.58 -11.48
CA ALA A 380 18.82 -22.55 -11.97
C ALA A 380 20.05 -21.91 -12.63
N ALA A 381 19.88 -20.74 -13.27
CA ALA A 381 20.98 -19.98 -13.85
C ALA A 381 21.82 -19.21 -12.81
N HIS A 382 21.31 -19.02 -11.58
CA HIS A 382 21.93 -18.18 -10.53
C HIS A 382 22.19 -18.95 -9.23
N THR A 383 22.39 -20.27 -9.28
CA THR A 383 22.52 -21.13 -8.10
C THR A 383 23.63 -20.70 -7.14
N ALA A 384 24.78 -20.25 -7.65
CA ALA A 384 25.90 -19.82 -6.82
C ALA A 384 25.58 -18.59 -5.95
N THR A 385 24.70 -17.70 -6.40
CA THR A 385 24.37 -16.45 -5.71
C THR A 385 23.03 -16.49 -5.00
N MET A 386 22.06 -17.26 -5.50
CA MET A 386 20.67 -17.25 -5.04
C MET A 386 20.16 -18.59 -4.52
N GLY A 387 21.00 -19.63 -4.50
CA GLY A 387 20.61 -20.99 -4.14
C GLY A 387 19.83 -21.70 -5.25
N SER A 388 19.51 -22.97 -5.04
CA SER A 388 18.95 -23.85 -6.07
C SER A 388 17.46 -24.19 -5.88
N ARG A 389 16.89 -23.92 -4.71
CA ARG A 389 15.51 -24.35 -4.33
C ARG A 389 14.61 -23.17 -3.99
N THR A 390 13.30 -23.28 -4.24
CA THR A 390 12.25 -22.36 -3.74
C THR A 390 11.12 -23.17 -3.11
N ASP A 391 10.89 -23.00 -1.80
CA ASP A 391 9.82 -23.72 -1.10
C ASP A 391 8.51 -22.94 -1.05
N ILE A 392 8.61 -21.62 -0.86
CA ILE A 392 7.46 -20.73 -0.73
C ILE A 392 7.66 -19.51 -1.61
N THR A 393 6.61 -19.11 -2.33
CA THR A 393 6.62 -17.86 -3.10
C THR A 393 5.54 -16.87 -2.67
N TYR A 394 5.83 -15.57 -2.74
CA TYR A 394 4.86 -14.50 -2.45
C TYR A 394 4.49 -13.74 -3.71
N TYR A 395 3.25 -13.87 -4.17
CA TYR A 395 2.80 -13.19 -5.38
C TYR A 395 2.16 -11.83 -5.10
N SER A 396 2.50 -10.85 -5.93
CA SER A 396 1.71 -9.62 -6.04
C SER A 396 0.36 -9.91 -6.74
N GLY A 397 -0.53 -8.92 -6.74
CA GLY A 397 -1.80 -9.06 -7.47
C GLY A 397 -1.61 -9.27 -8.98
N PHE A 398 -0.55 -8.67 -9.54
CA PHE A 398 -0.19 -8.82 -10.95
C PHE A 398 0.41 -10.20 -11.25
N ASP A 399 1.28 -10.69 -10.37
CA ASP A 399 1.93 -12.00 -10.55
C ASP A 399 0.92 -13.15 -10.41
N MET A 400 -0.12 -12.99 -9.59
CA MET A 400 -1.19 -13.98 -9.40
C MET A 400 -1.90 -14.37 -10.71
N GLU A 401 -2.16 -13.40 -11.59
CA GLU A 401 -2.86 -13.68 -12.85
C GLU A 401 -1.98 -14.46 -13.84
N GLN A 402 -0.68 -14.20 -13.83
CA GLN A 402 0.25 -14.72 -14.84
C GLN A 402 0.91 -16.04 -14.43
N LEU A 403 1.19 -16.23 -13.14
CA LEU A 403 2.10 -17.29 -12.67
C LEU A 403 1.38 -18.42 -11.93
N LEU A 404 0.08 -18.28 -11.63
CA LEU A 404 -0.62 -19.24 -10.79
C LEU A 404 -0.70 -20.66 -11.39
N ALA A 405 -0.89 -20.77 -12.72
CA ALA A 405 -0.93 -22.07 -13.40
C ALA A 405 0.42 -22.79 -13.35
N GLU A 406 1.52 -22.05 -13.52
CA GLU A 406 2.87 -22.59 -13.39
C GLU A 406 3.16 -23.04 -11.96
N ALA A 407 2.75 -22.23 -10.97
CA ALA A 407 2.90 -22.56 -9.57
C ALA A 407 2.12 -23.82 -9.16
N GLU A 408 0.89 -23.99 -9.66
CA GLU A 408 0.08 -25.20 -9.43
C GLU A 408 0.77 -26.45 -9.99
N ALA A 409 1.33 -26.35 -11.20
CA ALA A 409 2.10 -27.44 -11.79
C ALA A 409 3.36 -27.76 -10.97
N ALA A 410 4.07 -26.74 -10.47
CA ALA A 410 5.24 -26.90 -9.62
C ALA A 410 4.90 -27.57 -8.27
N VAL A 411 3.79 -27.19 -7.64
CA VAL A 411 3.31 -27.83 -6.42
C VAL A 411 2.97 -29.30 -6.67
N THR A 412 2.31 -29.60 -7.79
CA THR A 412 1.95 -30.98 -8.16
C THR A 412 3.19 -31.87 -8.35
N ARG A 413 4.29 -31.30 -8.86
CA ARG A 413 5.57 -32.02 -9.01
C ARG A 413 6.37 -32.12 -7.71
N GLY A 414 6.03 -31.32 -6.69
CA GLY A 414 6.78 -31.21 -5.44
C GLY A 414 7.94 -30.20 -5.49
N ASP A 415 8.05 -29.40 -6.55
CA ASP A 415 9.10 -28.38 -6.71
C ASP A 415 8.83 -27.12 -5.87
N LEU A 416 7.57 -26.92 -5.44
CA LEU A 416 7.09 -25.79 -4.66
C LEU A 416 6.13 -26.30 -3.58
N GLN A 417 6.19 -25.74 -2.38
CA GLN A 417 5.32 -26.18 -1.27
C GLN A 417 4.13 -25.26 -1.05
N MET A 418 4.28 -23.96 -1.32
CA MET A 418 3.22 -22.98 -1.09
C MET A 418 3.35 -21.70 -1.92
N VAL A 419 2.21 -21.15 -2.32
CA VAL A 419 2.04 -19.79 -2.84
C VAL A 419 1.31 -18.94 -1.81
N ASN A 420 1.87 -17.79 -1.47
CA ASN A 420 1.27 -16.77 -0.63
C ASN A 420 0.81 -15.58 -1.49
N ALA A 421 -0.48 -15.33 -1.52
CA ALA A 421 -1.10 -14.27 -2.30
C ALA A 421 -1.55 -13.08 -1.44
N ARG A 422 -1.74 -11.92 -2.08
CA ARG A 422 -2.20 -10.70 -1.40
C ARG A 422 -3.64 -10.86 -0.87
N PRO A 423 -3.96 -10.33 0.32
CA PRO A 423 -5.30 -10.35 0.91
C PRO A 423 -6.41 -9.91 -0.06
N PHE A 424 -6.19 -8.83 -0.83
CA PHE A 424 -7.19 -8.28 -1.75
C PHE A 424 -7.52 -9.18 -2.95
N THR A 425 -6.72 -10.23 -3.20
CA THR A 425 -6.98 -11.22 -4.25
C THR A 425 -7.86 -12.37 -3.77
N TYR A 426 -8.08 -12.51 -2.45
CA TYR A 426 -8.82 -13.62 -1.84
C TYR A 426 -10.18 -13.88 -2.52
N ALA A 427 -11.00 -12.83 -2.68
CA ALA A 427 -12.34 -12.97 -3.26
C ALA A 427 -12.36 -13.56 -4.68
N ALA A 428 -11.27 -13.44 -5.45
CA ALA A 428 -11.19 -13.97 -6.81
C ALA A 428 -10.72 -15.44 -6.88
N TYR A 429 -10.13 -15.96 -5.81
CA TYR A 429 -9.42 -17.25 -5.83
C TYR A 429 -9.78 -18.17 -4.66
N ALA A 430 -10.55 -17.71 -3.66
CA ALA A 430 -10.84 -18.45 -2.44
C ALA A 430 -11.63 -19.75 -2.67
N GLU A 431 -12.49 -19.80 -3.69
CA GLU A 431 -13.28 -21.01 -4.03
C GLU A 431 -12.42 -22.22 -4.37
N ARG A 432 -11.17 -21.99 -4.80
CA ARG A 432 -10.23 -23.06 -5.13
C ARG A 432 -9.86 -23.90 -3.89
N ASN A 433 -9.94 -23.31 -2.69
CA ASN A 433 -9.71 -23.93 -1.38
C ASN A 433 -8.50 -24.89 -1.31
N HIS A 434 -7.40 -24.53 -1.97
CA HIS A 434 -6.20 -25.35 -2.00
C HIS A 434 -5.33 -25.09 -0.77
N GLN A 435 -4.81 -26.15 -0.15
CA GLN A 435 -3.89 -26.03 0.99
C GLN A 435 -2.52 -25.43 0.60
N TRP A 436 -2.17 -25.47 -0.68
CA TRP A 436 -0.94 -24.89 -1.22
C TRP A 436 -1.10 -23.43 -1.67
N LEU A 437 -2.33 -22.90 -1.76
CA LEU A 437 -2.60 -21.50 -2.10
C LEU A 437 -3.15 -20.77 -0.88
N ARG A 438 -2.28 -20.02 -0.23
CA ARG A 438 -2.60 -19.25 0.97
C ARG A 438 -2.74 -17.77 0.63
N PHE A 439 -3.61 -17.08 1.35
CA PHE A 439 -3.71 -15.62 1.32
C PHE A 439 -3.27 -15.12 2.67
N TYR A 440 -2.15 -14.39 2.71
CA TYR A 440 -1.69 -13.89 4.00
C TYR A 440 -2.71 -12.89 4.56
N ARG A 441 -2.82 -12.88 5.88
CA ARG A 441 -4.01 -12.34 6.56
C ARG A 441 -4.07 -10.82 6.57
N HIS A 442 -2.97 -10.17 6.93
CA HIS A 442 -2.91 -8.72 7.12
C HIS A 442 -1.52 -8.17 6.84
N ASP A 443 -1.48 -6.91 6.39
CA ASP A 443 -0.25 -6.11 6.31
C ASP A 443 -0.01 -5.37 7.65
N TYR A 444 1.21 -4.84 7.84
CA TYR A 444 1.53 -3.95 8.96
C TYR A 444 0.72 -2.65 8.87
N ALA A 445 -0.09 -2.33 9.89
CA ALA A 445 -1.12 -1.29 9.79
C ALA A 445 -0.59 0.13 10.04
N LEU A 446 0.65 0.26 10.52
CA LEU A 446 1.22 1.53 10.99
C LEU A 446 2.30 2.10 10.06
N CYS A 447 2.37 1.64 8.81
CA CYS A 447 3.27 2.22 7.80
C CYS A 447 2.99 3.73 7.63
N PRO A 448 4.01 4.60 7.61
CA PRO A 448 3.83 6.06 7.47
C PRO A 448 3.15 6.44 6.15
N ALA A 449 3.52 5.79 5.05
CA ALA A 449 2.86 5.87 3.74
C ALA A 449 2.70 4.49 3.13
N GLY A 450 1.61 4.30 2.36
CA GLY A 450 1.25 3.04 1.70
C GLY A 450 1.44 1.80 2.59
N GLY A 451 2.32 0.89 2.19
CA GLY A 451 2.63 -0.34 2.93
C GLY A 451 4.11 -0.72 2.85
N GLN A 452 4.48 -1.83 3.49
CA GLN A 452 5.85 -2.34 3.46
C GLN A 452 6.27 -2.80 2.05
N LEU A 453 7.57 -2.76 1.78
CA LEU A 453 8.17 -3.44 0.64
C LEU A 453 8.12 -4.97 0.77
N GLY A 454 8.44 -5.67 -0.33
CA GLY A 454 8.27 -7.12 -0.45
C GLY A 454 8.95 -7.92 0.65
N ILE A 455 10.24 -7.66 0.91
CA ILE A 455 11.04 -8.39 1.91
C ILE A 455 10.47 -8.22 3.32
N GLN A 456 10.16 -6.98 3.71
CA GLN A 456 9.61 -6.63 5.02
C GLN A 456 8.20 -7.20 5.21
N ARG A 457 7.38 -7.16 4.16
CA ARG A 457 6.04 -7.78 4.15
C ARG A 457 6.13 -9.30 4.34
N MET A 458 7.04 -9.97 3.64
CA MET A 458 7.26 -11.42 3.81
C MET A 458 7.71 -11.72 5.25
N ALA A 459 8.69 -10.99 5.77
CA ALA A 459 9.15 -11.15 7.15
C ALA A 459 8.01 -10.94 8.16
N TYR A 460 7.17 -9.92 7.97
CA TYR A 460 6.02 -9.64 8.83
C TYR A 460 4.96 -10.75 8.80
N ASP A 461 4.68 -11.33 7.63
CA ASP A 461 3.75 -12.45 7.52
C ASP A 461 4.32 -13.74 8.13
N LEU A 462 5.58 -14.08 7.83
CA LEU A 462 6.27 -15.26 8.36
C LEU A 462 6.33 -15.25 9.89
N LEU A 463 6.52 -14.07 10.48
CA LEU A 463 6.58 -13.86 11.92
C LEU A 463 5.35 -14.42 12.66
N GLN A 464 4.18 -14.46 12.01
CA GLN A 464 2.94 -14.98 12.61
C GLN A 464 3.04 -16.45 13.07
N PHE A 465 3.99 -17.19 12.51
CA PHE A 465 4.19 -18.62 12.73
C PHE A 465 5.40 -18.93 13.63
N GLN A 466 6.02 -17.92 14.23
CA GLN A 466 7.13 -18.07 15.19
C GLN A 466 8.28 -18.94 14.64
N PRO A 467 8.93 -18.54 13.55
CA PRO A 467 10.15 -19.20 13.08
C PRO A 467 11.27 -19.09 14.12
N ALA A 468 12.22 -20.02 14.08
CA ALA A 468 13.44 -19.91 14.88
C ALA A 468 14.34 -18.77 14.40
N GLU A 469 14.35 -18.50 13.09
CA GLU A 469 15.13 -17.45 12.47
C GLU A 469 14.50 -17.07 11.11
N ILE A 470 14.46 -15.78 10.80
CA ILE A 470 14.25 -15.27 9.44
C ILE A 470 15.55 -14.61 8.99
N CYS A 471 16.24 -15.18 8.01
CA CYS A 471 17.48 -14.61 7.48
C CYS A 471 17.25 -13.97 6.11
N ILE A 472 17.62 -12.69 5.96
CA ILE A 472 17.52 -11.97 4.69
C ILE A 472 18.80 -12.16 3.86
N PHE A 473 18.61 -12.53 2.61
CA PHE A 473 19.64 -12.64 1.55
C PHE A 473 19.28 -11.76 0.35
N ASN A 474 20.27 -11.39 -0.46
CA ASN A 474 20.09 -10.76 -1.78
C ASN A 474 19.13 -9.55 -1.76
N SER A 475 19.24 -8.73 -0.71
CA SER A 475 18.51 -7.48 -0.55
C SER A 475 19.46 -6.41 -0.04
N ASP A 476 19.88 -5.51 -0.91
CA ASP A 476 20.78 -4.40 -0.60
C ASP A 476 20.06 -3.14 -0.09
N PHE A 477 18.73 -3.21 0.08
CA PHE A 477 17.88 -2.09 0.47
C PHE A 477 18.10 -0.85 -0.42
N TYR A 478 18.33 -1.05 -1.72
CA TYR A 478 18.57 0.00 -2.72
C TYR A 478 19.88 0.78 -2.52
N THR A 479 20.88 0.16 -1.89
CA THR A 479 22.23 0.74 -1.73
C THR A 479 23.25 0.22 -2.74
N GLY A 480 22.87 -0.73 -3.61
CA GLY A 480 23.69 -1.25 -4.70
C GLY A 480 23.40 -0.56 -6.03
N ASN A 481 23.93 -1.10 -7.12
CA ASN A 481 23.94 -0.44 -8.43
C ASN A 481 22.80 -0.86 -9.37
N GLN A 482 22.02 -1.87 -8.99
CA GLN A 482 20.86 -2.34 -9.75
C GLN A 482 19.70 -2.65 -8.81
N MET A 483 18.48 -2.45 -9.30
CA MET A 483 17.25 -2.78 -8.57
C MET A 483 17.10 -4.28 -8.37
N PHE A 484 17.26 -5.02 -9.46
CA PHE A 484 17.10 -6.46 -9.54
C PHE A 484 18.24 -7.07 -10.33
N THR A 485 18.53 -8.33 -10.08
CA THR A 485 19.42 -9.14 -10.92
C THR A 485 18.92 -9.14 -12.36
N THR A 486 19.84 -9.00 -13.31
CA THR A 486 19.52 -8.97 -14.74
C THR A 486 18.73 -10.23 -15.14
N GLY A 487 17.58 -10.02 -15.80
CA GLY A 487 16.67 -11.11 -16.19
C GLY A 487 15.54 -11.40 -15.19
N TRP A 488 15.52 -10.74 -14.03
CA TRP A 488 14.43 -10.89 -13.04
C TRP A 488 13.10 -10.26 -13.52
N ARG A 489 13.14 -8.98 -13.93
CA ARG A 489 12.01 -8.23 -14.48
C ARG A 489 12.44 -7.34 -15.66
N PRO A 490 11.52 -7.01 -16.60
CA PRO A 490 11.76 -6.03 -17.63
C PRO A 490 11.52 -4.60 -17.11
N GLN A 491 12.45 -3.68 -17.41
CA GLN A 491 12.37 -2.23 -17.16
C GLN A 491 12.29 -1.81 -15.67
N ASP A 492 13.45 -1.45 -15.10
CA ASP A 492 13.62 -1.19 -13.66
C ASP A 492 14.22 0.20 -13.36
N SER A 493 13.67 1.25 -13.96
CA SER A 493 14.08 2.65 -13.69
C SER A 493 12.89 3.51 -13.27
N PHE A 494 13.14 4.63 -12.60
CA PHE A 494 12.10 5.65 -12.41
C PHE A 494 11.66 6.26 -13.74
N GLY A 495 10.45 6.83 -13.73
CA GLY A 495 9.94 7.61 -14.85
C GLY A 495 8.48 7.31 -15.19
N PRO A 496 7.93 7.99 -16.21
CA PRO A 496 6.52 7.89 -16.59
C PRO A 496 6.03 6.44 -16.74
N GLY A 497 4.98 6.09 -16.00
CA GLY A 497 4.34 4.76 -16.03
C GLY A 497 5.14 3.64 -15.36
N SER A 498 6.32 3.93 -14.81
CA SER A 498 7.15 2.91 -14.17
C SER A 498 6.53 2.42 -12.86
N HIS A 499 6.45 1.10 -12.70
CA HIS A 499 6.05 0.49 -11.43
C HIS A 499 7.03 0.78 -10.29
N ILE A 500 8.27 1.16 -10.61
CA ILE A 500 9.30 1.56 -9.64
C ILE A 500 8.94 2.84 -8.91
N ASN A 501 8.10 3.70 -9.51
CA ASN A 501 7.59 4.92 -8.89
C ASN A 501 6.94 4.65 -7.51
N ASP A 502 6.43 3.44 -7.28
CA ASP A 502 5.84 3.02 -6.01
C ASP A 502 6.80 3.09 -4.83
N ILE A 503 8.12 2.96 -5.05
CA ILE A 503 9.12 3.09 -3.98
C ILE A 503 9.00 4.46 -3.29
N VAL A 504 8.73 5.53 -4.07
CA VAL A 504 8.51 6.88 -3.56
C VAL A 504 7.02 7.13 -3.27
N ALA A 505 6.14 6.69 -4.15
CA ALA A 505 4.72 7.03 -4.09
C ALA A 505 3.92 6.23 -3.03
N ALA A 506 4.37 5.02 -2.70
CA ALA A 506 3.61 4.05 -1.91
C ALA A 506 4.43 3.30 -0.83
N HIS A 507 5.72 3.60 -0.69
CA HIS A 507 6.60 2.96 0.30
C HIS A 507 7.39 4.00 1.11
N ASP A 508 8.12 3.52 2.11
CA ASP A 508 8.98 4.34 2.96
C ASP A 508 10.23 3.52 3.32
N ILE A 509 11.26 3.62 2.47
CA ILE A 509 12.50 2.84 2.62
C ILE A 509 13.22 3.10 3.95
N ARG A 510 13.06 4.31 4.50
CA ARG A 510 13.58 4.67 5.82
C ARG A 510 12.88 3.85 6.90
N PHE A 511 11.54 3.83 6.89
CA PHE A 511 10.76 3.07 7.85
C PHE A 511 10.99 1.57 7.70
N ASP A 512 11.10 1.07 6.47
CA ASP A 512 11.33 -0.35 6.20
C ASP A 512 12.70 -0.82 6.70
N LEU A 513 13.74 0.03 6.67
CA LEU A 513 15.01 -0.25 7.36
C LEU A 513 14.80 -0.37 8.88
N GLN A 514 14.15 0.63 9.49
CA GLN A 514 13.92 0.67 10.95
C GLN A 514 13.11 -0.54 11.42
N PHE A 515 12.10 -0.94 10.64
CA PHE A 515 11.30 -2.13 10.90
C PHE A 515 12.17 -3.41 10.89
N THR A 516 13.02 -3.58 9.88
CA THR A 516 13.92 -4.74 9.80
C THR A 516 14.92 -4.75 10.96
N GLN A 517 15.48 -3.59 11.32
CA GLN A 517 16.39 -3.46 12.46
C GLN A 517 15.71 -3.76 13.81
N ALA A 518 14.42 -3.43 13.96
CA ALA A 518 13.65 -3.78 15.14
C ALA A 518 13.47 -5.30 15.28
N LEU A 519 13.17 -6.00 14.18
CA LEU A 519 13.12 -7.47 14.16
C LEU A 519 14.49 -8.10 14.45
N GLN A 520 15.58 -7.50 13.96
CA GLN A 520 16.94 -7.94 14.25
C GLN A 520 17.27 -7.77 15.74
N SER A 521 16.89 -6.64 16.33
CA SER A 521 17.07 -6.36 17.75
C SER A 521 16.24 -7.30 18.64
N ALA A 522 15.09 -7.75 18.15
CA ALA A 522 14.25 -8.75 18.81
C ALA A 522 14.80 -10.18 18.71
N GLY A 523 15.87 -10.41 17.93
CA GLY A 523 16.54 -11.71 17.79
C GLY A 523 15.84 -12.71 16.87
N VAL A 524 14.75 -12.34 16.19
CA VAL A 524 14.04 -13.23 15.25
C VAL A 524 14.57 -13.10 13.81
N LEU A 525 15.24 -11.99 13.49
CA LEU A 525 15.72 -11.70 12.15
C LEU A 525 17.25 -11.55 12.10
N THR A 526 17.86 -12.18 11.11
CA THR A 526 19.27 -12.01 10.76
C THR A 526 19.39 -11.63 9.28
N ALA A 527 20.61 -11.33 8.84
CA ALA A 527 20.90 -11.09 7.44
C ALA A 527 22.32 -11.55 7.12
N GLN A 528 22.59 -11.82 5.84
CA GLN A 528 23.91 -12.22 5.33
C GLN A 528 24.37 -11.31 4.19
N GLY A 529 25.67 -11.32 3.92
CA GLY A 529 26.29 -10.57 2.82
C GLY A 529 25.97 -9.07 2.88
N ARG A 530 25.67 -8.48 1.73
CA ARG A 530 25.35 -7.05 1.60
C ARG A 530 24.17 -6.62 2.49
N ALA A 531 23.17 -7.47 2.66
CA ALA A 531 22.02 -7.17 3.52
C ALA A 531 22.46 -6.95 4.98
N ALA A 532 23.38 -7.78 5.48
CA ALA A 532 23.94 -7.64 6.83
C ALA A 532 24.72 -6.34 7.01
N ASP A 533 25.46 -5.91 5.99
CA ASP A 533 26.22 -4.66 6.05
C ASP A 533 25.32 -3.44 6.10
N VAL A 534 24.26 -3.42 5.29
CA VAL A 534 23.31 -2.30 5.26
C VAL A 534 22.55 -2.17 6.58
N LEU A 535 22.16 -3.28 7.21
CA LEU A 535 21.44 -3.26 8.49
C LEU A 535 22.26 -2.72 9.66
N LYS A 536 23.60 -2.64 9.54
CA LYS A 536 24.47 -2.00 10.55
C LYS A 536 24.42 -0.48 10.49
N HIS A 537 23.95 0.11 9.40
CA HIS A 537 23.93 1.56 9.23
C HIS A 537 22.80 2.20 10.04
N ASP A 538 23.10 3.36 10.63
CA ASP A 538 22.05 4.26 11.05
C ASP A 538 21.27 4.79 9.82
N THR A 539 20.12 5.40 10.07
CA THR A 539 19.23 5.88 9.01
C THR A 539 19.89 6.92 8.09
N GLU A 540 20.70 7.84 8.61
CA GLU A 540 21.32 8.88 7.79
C GLU A 540 22.41 8.30 6.89
N THR A 541 23.24 7.41 7.44
CA THR A 541 24.29 6.69 6.69
C THR A 541 23.66 5.83 5.59
N TYR A 542 22.56 5.13 5.90
CA TYR A 542 21.81 4.35 4.93
C TYR A 542 21.27 5.22 3.79
N LEU A 543 20.59 6.32 4.10
CA LEU A 543 20.00 7.19 3.07
C LEU A 543 21.08 7.85 2.21
N ALA A 544 22.22 8.24 2.78
CA ALA A 544 23.35 8.72 2.01
C ALA A 544 23.92 7.64 1.06
N ALA A 545 23.93 6.37 1.48
CA ALA A 545 24.32 5.26 0.63
C ALA A 545 23.32 5.05 -0.53
N VAL A 546 22.01 5.12 -0.27
CA VAL A 546 20.97 5.05 -1.31
C VAL A 546 21.14 6.17 -2.34
N GLU A 547 21.31 7.41 -1.88
CA GLU A 547 21.52 8.56 -2.77
C GLU A 547 22.79 8.39 -3.61
N LYS A 548 23.88 7.92 -3.01
CA LYS A 548 25.16 7.69 -3.70
C LYS A 548 25.06 6.58 -4.74
N ALA A 549 24.33 5.51 -4.44
CA ALA A 549 24.21 4.35 -5.31
C ALA A 549 23.44 4.69 -6.61
N GLY A 550 22.49 5.62 -6.52
CA GLY A 550 21.83 6.19 -7.69
C GLY A 550 20.82 5.27 -8.38
N VAL A 551 20.59 4.07 -7.85
CA VAL A 551 19.54 3.14 -8.31
C VAL A 551 18.15 3.77 -8.28
N LEU A 552 17.94 4.68 -7.33
CA LEU A 552 16.70 5.40 -7.14
C LEU A 552 16.77 6.82 -7.76
N ARG A 553 17.19 6.95 -9.02
CA ARG A 553 17.23 8.25 -9.74
C ARG A 553 16.52 8.21 -11.08
#